data_AF-A0A2R7MMA6-F1
#
_entry.id   AF-A0A2R7MMA6-F1
#
_cell.length_a   1.000
_cell.length_b   1.000
_cell.length_c   1.000
_cell.angle_alpha   90.00
_cell.angle_beta   90.00
_cell.angle_gamma   90.00
#
_symmetry.space_group_name_H-M   'P 1'
#
loop_
_entity.id
_entity.type
_entity.pdbx_description
1 polymer ?
#
loop_
_entity_poly.entity_id
_entity_poly.type
_entity_poly.pdbx_seq_one_letter_code
_entity_poly.pdbx_strand_id
1 'polypeptide(L)'
;INLISKLNLLNDSSINEVSVVVNYDLQLVKFVRENHYKISNKFLHFVLHSSNKQGFESFDHVHLSIIKNKINIPLSCGLIDLKNINLNRNFYLEAKQHNSCLHKKIAVDIEGNIKNCPSMSQSFGNISDTTLENALNHSEFKKYWNLTRDSIEVCKDCEFRYICTDCRAYTEQTTVNKERLDTSKPLKCGYNPYTGGWEEWSTNPLKQKAIQYYGMQDFIKKSIEKFSYHPTINKQL
;
A
#
# COMPACT_ATOMS: atom_id res chain seq x y z
N ILE A 1 9.38 -17.80 -11.21
CA ILE A 1 9.23 -19.23 -10.85
C ILE A 1 10.28 -19.66 -9.82
N ASN A 2 11.59 -19.55 -10.08
CA ASN A 2 12.65 -19.95 -9.13
C ASN A 2 12.54 -19.34 -7.71
N LEU A 3 12.09 -18.09 -7.57
CA LEU A 3 11.87 -17.50 -6.26
C LEU A 3 10.65 -18.11 -5.55
N ILE A 4 9.57 -18.35 -6.30
CA ILE A 4 8.32 -18.95 -5.78
C ILE A 4 8.57 -20.36 -5.28
N SER A 5 9.40 -21.15 -5.97
CA SER A 5 9.72 -22.51 -5.53
C SER A 5 10.54 -22.56 -4.24
N LYS A 6 11.12 -21.44 -3.79
CA LYS A 6 11.85 -21.33 -2.51
C LYS A 6 10.94 -20.95 -1.33
N LEU A 7 9.63 -20.72 -1.55
CA LEU A 7 8.71 -20.40 -0.45
C LEU A 7 8.55 -21.56 0.54
N ASN A 8 8.89 -22.78 0.15
CA ASN A 8 8.94 -23.94 1.03
C ASN A 8 9.90 -23.76 2.22
N LEU A 9 10.92 -22.90 2.10
CA LEU A 9 11.84 -22.56 3.19
C LEU A 9 11.13 -21.90 4.37
N LEU A 10 9.90 -21.40 4.17
CA LEU A 10 9.09 -20.77 5.21
C LEU A 10 8.16 -21.76 5.92
N ASN A 11 8.10 -23.03 5.51
CA ASN A 11 7.10 -23.99 5.99
C ASN A 11 7.14 -24.22 7.50
N ASP A 12 8.34 -24.21 8.09
CA ASP A 12 8.56 -24.42 9.52
C ASP A 12 8.57 -23.11 10.33
N SER A 13 8.27 -21.97 9.69
CA SER A 13 8.21 -20.67 10.36
C SER A 13 6.83 -20.38 10.98
N SER A 14 6.74 -19.32 11.78
CA SER A 14 5.48 -18.76 12.30
C SER A 14 4.70 -17.92 11.29
N ILE A 15 5.18 -17.79 10.06
CA ILE A 15 4.48 -17.07 8.99
C ILE A 15 3.18 -17.82 8.68
N ASN A 16 2.07 -17.08 8.60
CA ASN A 16 0.76 -17.63 8.26
C ASN A 16 0.44 -17.46 6.77
N GLU A 17 0.84 -16.33 6.20
CA GLU A 17 0.54 -15.95 4.82
C GLU A 17 1.78 -15.40 4.11
N VAL A 18 1.91 -15.74 2.82
CA VAL A 18 2.85 -15.09 1.90
C VAL A 18 2.07 -14.55 0.70
N SER A 19 2.03 -13.22 0.58
CA SER A 19 1.43 -12.57 -0.58
C SER A 19 2.50 -12.17 -1.60
N VAL A 20 2.28 -12.50 -2.88
CA VAL A 20 3.20 -12.27 -3.99
C VAL A 20 2.52 -11.35 -5.00
N VAL A 21 3.05 -10.14 -5.19
CA VAL A 21 2.53 -9.17 -6.16
C VAL A 21 3.48 -9.08 -7.36
N VAL A 22 3.03 -9.48 -8.54
CA VAL A 22 3.85 -9.53 -9.77
C VAL A 22 3.03 -9.21 -11.02
N ASN A 23 3.70 -8.88 -12.12
CA ASN A 23 3.03 -8.76 -13.42
C ASN A 23 2.38 -10.10 -13.81
N TYR A 24 1.23 -10.02 -14.47
CA TYR A 24 0.56 -11.18 -15.03
C TYR A 24 1.47 -11.92 -16.01
N ASP A 25 1.66 -13.21 -15.74
CA ASP A 25 2.41 -14.13 -16.58
C ASP A 25 1.67 -15.47 -16.65
N LEU A 26 1.33 -15.92 -17.86
CA LEU A 26 0.54 -17.13 -18.06
C LEU A 26 1.32 -18.39 -17.61
N GLN A 27 2.64 -18.39 -17.75
CA GLN A 27 3.45 -19.53 -17.30
C GLN A 27 3.43 -19.66 -15.78
N LEU A 28 3.53 -18.55 -15.05
CA LEU A 28 3.39 -18.52 -13.61
C LEU A 28 2.01 -19.02 -13.15
N VAL A 29 0.93 -18.59 -13.81
CA VAL A 29 -0.43 -19.07 -13.50
C VAL A 29 -0.51 -20.59 -13.61
N LYS A 30 -0.05 -21.16 -14.74
CA LYS A 30 -0.04 -22.61 -14.96
C LYS A 30 0.83 -23.32 -13.92
N PHE A 31 2.04 -22.82 -13.68
CA PHE A 31 2.95 -23.36 -12.69
C PHE A 31 2.31 -23.44 -11.30
N VAL A 32 1.68 -22.35 -10.83
CA VAL A 32 1.01 -22.31 -9.53
C VAL A 32 -0.15 -23.30 -9.50
N ARG A 33 -1.01 -23.36 -10.52
CA ARG A 33 -2.11 -24.32 -10.58
C ARG A 33 -1.62 -25.77 -10.49
N GLU A 34 -0.59 -26.11 -11.24
CA GLU A 34 -0.07 -27.48 -11.34
C GLU A 34 0.77 -27.90 -10.12
N ASN A 35 1.36 -26.95 -9.39
CA ASN A 35 2.36 -27.24 -8.34
C ASN A 35 2.03 -26.67 -6.95
N HIS A 36 0.87 -26.05 -6.74
CA HIS A 36 0.53 -25.34 -5.50
C HIS A 36 0.86 -26.11 -4.21
N TYR A 37 0.51 -27.40 -4.14
CA TYR A 37 0.78 -28.28 -3.00
C TYR A 37 2.27 -28.48 -2.67
N LYS A 38 3.18 -28.21 -3.62
CA LYS A 38 4.64 -28.28 -3.44
C LYS A 38 5.29 -26.92 -3.15
N ILE A 39 4.58 -25.81 -3.37
CA ILE A 39 5.17 -24.47 -3.24
C ILE A 39 5.43 -24.14 -1.78
N SER A 40 4.42 -24.29 -0.93
CA SER A 40 4.50 -24.06 0.51
C SER A 40 3.27 -24.68 1.19
N ASN A 41 3.33 -24.88 2.51
CA ASN A 41 2.15 -25.20 3.33
C ASN A 41 1.50 -23.94 3.94
N LYS A 42 2.04 -22.74 3.65
CA LYS A 42 1.49 -21.47 4.11
C LYS A 42 0.36 -21.03 3.21
N PHE A 43 -0.54 -20.18 3.72
CA PHE A 43 -1.53 -19.55 2.85
C PHE A 43 -0.81 -18.65 1.83
N LEU A 44 -1.08 -18.83 0.54
CA LEU A 44 -0.41 -18.06 -0.52
C LEU A 44 -1.43 -17.18 -1.24
N HIS A 45 -1.10 -15.89 -1.38
CA HIS A 45 -1.92 -14.97 -2.16
C HIS A 45 -1.13 -14.36 -3.31
N PHE A 46 -1.42 -14.77 -4.54
CA PHE A 46 -0.82 -14.21 -5.74
C PHE A 46 -1.69 -13.08 -6.29
N VAL A 47 -1.13 -11.88 -6.41
CA VAL A 47 -1.75 -10.73 -7.09
C VAL A 47 -1.02 -10.48 -8.40
N LEU A 48 -1.63 -10.92 -9.49
CA LEU A 48 -1.15 -10.82 -10.86
C LEU A 48 -1.72 -9.58 -11.54
N HIS A 49 -0.93 -8.52 -11.61
CA HIS A 49 -1.37 -7.20 -12.08
C HIS A 49 -1.03 -6.94 -13.55
N SER A 50 -1.51 -5.83 -14.11
CA SER A 50 -1.31 -5.46 -15.52
C SER A 50 -1.92 -6.45 -16.54
N SER A 51 -2.99 -7.17 -16.20
CA SER A 51 -3.64 -8.10 -17.12
C SER A 51 -4.68 -7.40 -18.03
N ASN A 52 -5.01 -8.00 -19.17
CA ASN A 52 -6.18 -7.61 -19.97
C ASN A 52 -7.49 -8.15 -19.38
N LYS A 53 -7.41 -9.11 -18.46
CA LYS A 53 -8.53 -9.76 -17.79
C LYS A 53 -8.54 -9.39 -16.31
N GLN A 54 -9.68 -9.62 -15.67
CA GLN A 54 -9.81 -9.60 -14.23
C GLN A 54 -10.40 -10.95 -13.81
N GLY A 55 -9.94 -11.49 -12.69
CA GLY A 55 -10.40 -12.78 -12.22
C GLY A 55 -9.90 -13.08 -10.82
N PHE A 56 -10.55 -14.05 -10.19
CA PHE A 56 -10.15 -14.60 -8.91
C PHE A 56 -10.31 -16.11 -8.97
N GLU A 57 -9.30 -16.83 -8.52
CA GLU A 57 -9.29 -18.27 -8.40
C GLU A 57 -8.79 -18.64 -7.00
N SER A 58 -9.39 -19.66 -6.41
CA SER A 58 -8.95 -20.23 -5.14
C SER A 58 -8.85 -21.73 -5.29
N PHE A 59 -7.75 -22.31 -4.82
CA PHE A 59 -7.54 -23.74 -4.76
C PHE A 59 -6.73 -24.07 -3.51
N ASP A 60 -7.35 -24.85 -2.62
CA ASP A 60 -6.80 -25.22 -1.31
C ASP A 60 -6.34 -23.99 -0.50
N HIS A 61 -5.05 -23.88 -0.17
CA HIS A 61 -4.46 -22.78 0.59
C HIS A 61 -3.92 -21.64 -0.30
N VAL A 62 -4.24 -21.63 -1.59
CA VAL A 62 -3.74 -20.64 -2.56
C VAL A 62 -4.86 -19.82 -3.17
N HIS A 63 -4.74 -18.50 -3.07
CA HIS A 63 -5.57 -17.52 -3.76
C HIS A 63 -4.79 -16.87 -4.89
N LEU A 64 -5.43 -16.73 -6.06
CA LEU A 64 -4.87 -16.09 -7.24
C LEU A 64 -5.83 -14.99 -7.72
N SER A 65 -5.40 -13.74 -7.58
CA SER A 65 -6.12 -12.54 -8.01
C SER A 65 -5.48 -11.97 -9.26
N ILE A 66 -6.21 -11.89 -10.36
CA ILE A 66 -5.79 -11.24 -11.61
C ILE A 66 -6.47 -9.89 -11.69
N ILE A 67 -5.69 -8.82 -11.82
CA ILE A 67 -6.21 -7.46 -11.91
C ILE A 67 -5.72 -6.73 -13.16
N LYS A 68 -6.56 -5.85 -13.68
CA LYS A 68 -6.23 -5.01 -14.84
C LYS A 68 -5.26 -3.89 -14.51
N ASN A 69 -5.43 -3.31 -13.32
CA ASN A 69 -4.64 -2.17 -12.88
C ASN A 69 -3.16 -2.53 -12.83
N LYS A 70 -2.31 -1.62 -13.30
CA LYS A 70 -0.86 -1.75 -13.15
C LYS A 70 -0.47 -1.33 -11.74
N ILE A 71 0.27 -2.17 -11.04
CA ILE A 71 0.90 -1.81 -9.77
C ILE A 71 2.35 -1.45 -10.05
N ASN A 72 2.74 -0.22 -9.69
CA ASN A 72 4.12 0.23 -9.63
C ASN A 72 4.48 0.41 -8.16
N ILE A 73 5.21 -0.53 -7.55
CA ILE A 73 5.73 -0.38 -6.19
C ILE A 73 7.03 0.44 -6.28
N PRO A 74 7.24 1.47 -5.44
CA PRO A 74 6.43 1.87 -4.28
C PRO A 74 5.30 2.90 -4.58
N LEU A 75 5.22 3.42 -5.80
CA LEU A 75 4.38 4.57 -6.16
C LEU A 75 2.86 4.34 -6.13
N SER A 76 2.39 3.09 -6.17
CA SER A 76 0.94 2.78 -6.22
C SER A 76 0.29 2.66 -4.85
N CYS A 77 1.08 2.63 -3.77
CA CYS A 77 0.57 2.55 -2.40
C CYS A 77 -0.05 3.88 -1.95
N GLY A 78 -0.89 3.83 -0.91
CA GLY A 78 -1.41 5.03 -0.22
C GLY A 78 -2.60 5.72 -0.90
N LEU A 79 -3.15 5.15 -1.97
CA LEU A 79 -4.41 5.60 -2.57
C LEU A 79 -5.56 5.31 -1.60
N ILE A 80 -6.33 6.36 -1.26
CA ILE A 80 -7.50 6.25 -0.39
C ILE A 80 -8.74 6.47 -1.25
N ASP A 81 -9.60 5.46 -1.31
CA ASP A 81 -10.83 5.42 -2.10
C ASP A 81 -11.85 4.58 -1.32
N LEU A 82 -13.14 4.91 -1.41
CA LEU A 82 -14.22 4.15 -0.75
C LEU A 82 -14.23 2.67 -1.13
N LYS A 83 -13.77 2.33 -2.34
CA LYS A 83 -13.67 0.93 -2.81
C LYS A 83 -12.61 0.13 -2.06
N ASN A 84 -11.70 0.79 -1.34
CA ASN A 84 -10.54 0.21 -0.67
C ASN A 84 -10.56 0.42 0.85
N ILE A 85 -11.70 0.82 1.44
CA ILE A 85 -11.83 0.94 2.90
C ILE A 85 -11.79 -0.43 3.57
N ASN A 86 -11.25 -0.47 4.79
CA ASN A 86 -11.12 -1.70 5.55
C ASN A 86 -12.17 -1.73 6.67
N LEU A 87 -13.18 -2.58 6.49
CA LEU A 87 -14.28 -2.77 7.45
C LEU A 87 -13.98 -3.83 8.51
N ASN A 88 -12.74 -4.34 8.57
CA ASN A 88 -12.34 -5.33 9.55
C ASN A 88 -12.28 -4.71 10.96
N ARG A 89 -12.86 -5.41 11.94
CA ARG A 89 -12.91 -4.95 13.34
C ARG A 89 -11.51 -4.75 13.95
N ASN A 90 -10.55 -5.62 13.65
CA ASN A 90 -9.20 -5.50 14.18
C ASN A 90 -8.49 -4.28 13.59
N PHE A 91 -8.67 -4.03 12.30
CA PHE A 91 -8.16 -2.81 11.66
C PHE A 91 -8.72 -1.55 12.32
N TYR A 92 -10.04 -1.52 12.57
CA TYR A 92 -10.68 -0.39 13.25
C TYR A 92 -10.12 -0.14 14.65
N LEU A 93 -9.94 -1.19 15.45
CA LEU A 93 -9.38 -1.07 16.79
C LEU A 93 -7.92 -0.62 16.78
N GLU A 94 -7.14 -1.12 15.83
CA GLU A 94 -5.75 -0.71 15.64
C GLU A 94 -5.66 0.76 15.22
N ALA A 95 -6.49 1.20 14.28
CA ALA A 95 -6.52 2.58 13.79
C ALA A 95 -6.91 3.61 14.86
N LYS A 96 -7.59 3.18 15.93
CA LYS A 96 -7.89 4.05 17.09
C LYS A 96 -6.68 4.35 17.96
N GLN A 97 -5.71 3.44 18.00
CA GLN A 97 -4.58 3.52 18.95
C GLN A 97 -3.25 3.78 18.24
N HIS A 98 -3.17 3.43 16.96
CA HIS A 98 -1.94 3.41 16.19
C HIS A 98 -2.16 3.90 14.76
N ASN A 99 -1.05 4.17 14.06
CA ASN A 99 -1.06 4.40 12.63
C ASN A 99 -1.48 3.12 11.89
N SER A 100 -2.58 3.19 11.15
CA SER A 100 -3.20 2.04 10.49
C SER A 100 -2.38 1.44 9.33
N CYS A 101 -1.30 2.10 8.89
CA CYS A 101 -0.43 1.62 7.83
C CYS A 101 0.91 1.07 8.35
N LEU A 102 1.55 1.72 9.33
CA LEU A 102 2.95 1.48 9.70
C LEU A 102 3.13 0.67 10.98
N HIS A 103 2.14 0.64 11.87
CA HIS A 103 2.26 -0.06 13.14
C HIS A 103 2.53 -1.56 12.94
N LYS A 104 3.54 -2.08 13.65
CA LYS A 104 4.02 -3.47 13.55
C LYS A 104 4.48 -3.90 12.14
N LYS A 105 4.82 -2.97 11.26
CA LYS A 105 5.35 -3.28 9.93
C LYS A 105 6.81 -2.93 9.79
N ILE A 106 7.50 -3.79 9.05
CA ILE A 106 8.88 -3.63 8.61
C ILE A 106 8.92 -4.03 7.13
N ALA A 107 9.76 -3.35 6.38
CA ALA A 107 9.93 -3.55 4.96
C ALA A 107 11.41 -3.60 4.62
N VAL A 108 11.75 -4.40 3.62
CA VAL A 108 13.05 -4.37 2.95
C VAL A 108 12.77 -3.98 1.51
N ASP A 109 13.38 -2.91 1.02
CA ASP A 109 13.19 -2.46 -0.36
C ASP A 109 14.11 -3.21 -1.34
N ILE A 110 14.04 -2.82 -2.62
CA ILE A 110 14.77 -3.49 -3.71
C ILE A 110 16.29 -3.39 -3.55
N GLU A 111 16.77 -2.36 -2.85
CA GLU A 111 18.20 -2.12 -2.58
C GLU A 111 18.65 -2.79 -1.28
N GLY A 112 17.75 -3.49 -0.59
CA GLY A 112 18.02 -4.13 0.69
C GLY A 112 17.89 -3.19 1.90
N ASN A 113 17.43 -1.94 1.70
CA ASN A 113 17.28 -1.01 2.82
C ASN A 113 16.10 -1.41 3.72
N ILE A 114 16.32 -1.41 5.03
CA ILE A 114 15.30 -1.71 6.04
C ILE A 114 14.52 -0.43 6.38
N LYS A 115 13.20 -0.47 6.25
CA LYS A 115 12.28 0.69 6.35
C LYS A 115 10.99 0.30 7.07
N ASN A 116 10.16 1.28 7.45
CA ASN A 116 8.80 1.01 7.94
C ASN A 116 7.85 0.58 6.82
N CYS A 117 8.10 1.09 5.62
CA CYS A 117 7.34 0.86 4.40
C CYS A 117 8.30 1.11 3.22
N PRO A 118 8.20 0.36 2.09
CA PRO A 118 9.09 0.56 0.94
C PRO A 118 9.04 1.99 0.38
N SER A 119 7.94 2.72 0.60
CA SER A 119 7.74 4.10 0.14
C SER A 119 8.38 5.16 1.06
N MET A 120 8.85 4.80 2.25
CA MET A 120 9.47 5.77 3.18
C MET A 120 10.86 6.16 2.72
N SER A 121 11.22 7.44 2.90
CA SER A 121 12.54 7.96 2.55
C SER A 121 13.64 7.48 3.50
N GLN A 122 13.35 7.45 4.81
CA GLN A 122 14.32 7.04 5.82
C GLN A 122 14.58 5.53 5.79
N SER A 123 15.86 5.17 5.82
CA SER A 123 16.37 3.82 6.04
C SER A 123 16.89 3.68 7.48
N PHE A 124 16.83 2.47 8.01
CA PHE A 124 17.32 2.09 9.34
C PHE A 124 18.43 1.02 9.29
N GLY A 125 19.05 0.86 8.11
CA GLY A 125 20.14 -0.10 7.85
C GLY A 125 19.93 -0.87 6.54
N ASN A 126 20.84 -1.76 6.20
CA ASN A 126 20.71 -2.65 5.05
C ASN A 126 20.66 -4.12 5.52
N ILE A 127 19.87 -4.96 4.85
CA ILE A 127 19.72 -6.37 5.24
C ILE A 127 21.02 -7.19 5.08
N SER A 128 22.00 -6.67 4.35
CA SER A 128 23.32 -7.31 4.18
C SER A 128 24.18 -7.26 5.45
N ASP A 129 23.99 -6.25 6.30
CA ASP A 129 24.84 -5.98 7.47
C ASP A 129 24.07 -5.65 8.76
N THR A 130 22.77 -5.40 8.66
CA THR A 130 21.91 -4.98 9.76
C THR A 130 20.80 -6.02 9.97
N THR A 131 20.68 -6.53 11.19
CA THR A 131 19.56 -7.42 11.55
C THR A 131 18.25 -6.64 11.64
N LEU A 132 17.12 -7.32 11.38
CA LEU A 132 15.80 -6.70 11.54
C LEU A 132 15.56 -6.22 12.99
N GLU A 133 16.10 -6.94 13.97
CA GLU A 133 16.03 -6.55 15.38
C GLU A 133 16.78 -5.24 15.67
N ASN A 134 18.00 -5.09 15.15
CA ASN A 134 18.76 -3.85 15.30
C ASN A 134 18.03 -2.66 14.65
N ALA A 135 17.48 -2.85 13.45
CA ALA A 135 16.69 -1.82 12.78
C ALA A 135 15.43 -1.45 13.59
N LEU A 136 14.73 -2.44 14.16
CA LEU A 136 13.54 -2.22 15.00
C LEU A 136 13.83 -1.49 16.31
N ASN A 137 15.05 -1.63 16.84
CA ASN A 137 15.52 -0.98 18.05
C ASN A 137 16.05 0.44 17.82
N HIS A 138 16.18 0.88 16.57
CA HIS A 138 16.51 2.26 16.24
C HIS A 138 15.43 3.21 16.81
N SER A 139 15.84 4.28 17.49
CA SER A 139 14.94 5.21 18.21
C SER A 139 13.84 5.77 17.31
N GLU A 140 14.21 6.15 16.09
CA GLU A 140 13.30 6.73 15.11
C GLU A 140 12.41 5.71 14.38
N PHE A 141 12.65 4.40 14.51
CA PHE A 141 11.89 3.41 13.74
C PHE A 141 10.40 3.47 14.06
N LYS A 142 10.06 3.63 15.35
CA LYS A 142 8.67 3.60 15.82
C LYS A 142 8.03 4.99 15.88
N LYS A 143 8.69 6.04 15.38
CA LYS A 143 8.25 7.44 15.52
C LYS A 143 6.82 7.70 15.06
N TYR A 144 6.37 7.01 14.01
CA TYR A 144 5.01 7.15 13.47
C TYR A 144 4.02 6.09 13.97
N TRP A 145 4.45 5.09 14.76
CA TRP A 145 3.58 3.97 15.13
C TRP A 145 2.34 4.42 15.90
N ASN A 146 2.47 5.43 16.76
CA ASN A 146 1.38 5.93 17.59
C ASN A 146 0.74 7.22 17.05
N LEU A 147 1.11 7.64 15.83
CA LEU A 147 0.47 8.79 15.19
C LEU A 147 -0.88 8.35 14.60
N THR A 148 -1.95 8.60 15.34
CA THR A 148 -3.32 8.25 14.92
C THR A 148 -3.93 9.33 14.04
N ARG A 149 -5.02 8.98 13.35
CA ARG A 149 -5.78 9.92 12.53
C ARG A 149 -6.41 11.07 13.32
N ASP A 150 -6.56 10.92 14.64
CA ASP A 150 -7.06 11.99 15.52
C ASP A 150 -6.06 13.16 15.63
N SER A 151 -4.80 12.95 15.26
CA SER A 151 -3.74 13.97 15.21
C SER A 151 -3.42 14.44 13.79
N ILE A 152 -4.12 13.96 12.77
CA ILE A 152 -3.87 14.32 11.37
C ILE A 152 -4.87 15.40 10.93
N GLU A 153 -4.36 16.51 10.38
CA GLU A 153 -5.18 17.62 9.91
C GLU A 153 -6.19 17.16 8.86
N VAL A 154 -7.40 17.74 8.93
CA VAL A 154 -8.61 17.33 8.18
C VAL A 154 -9.12 15.92 8.55
N CYS A 155 -8.23 14.95 8.74
CA CYS A 155 -8.61 13.55 8.98
C CYS A 155 -9.16 13.30 10.39
N LYS A 156 -8.77 14.12 11.37
CA LYS A 156 -9.32 14.09 12.72
C LYS A 156 -10.84 14.31 12.74
N ASP A 157 -11.36 15.08 11.77
CA ASP A 157 -12.79 15.36 11.62
C ASP A 157 -13.50 14.40 10.65
N CYS A 158 -12.76 13.48 10.02
CA CYS A 158 -13.29 12.60 8.98
C CYS A 158 -14.03 11.39 9.57
N GLU A 159 -15.23 11.14 9.09
CA GLU A 159 -16.08 10.00 9.46
C GLU A 159 -15.46 8.63 9.11
N PHE A 160 -14.53 8.61 8.14
CA PHE A 160 -13.84 7.38 7.72
C PHE A 160 -12.51 7.13 8.45
N ARG A 161 -12.15 7.97 9.43
CA ARG A 161 -10.78 8.00 9.99
C ARG A 161 -10.29 6.67 10.57
N TYR A 162 -11.19 5.81 11.07
CA TYR A 162 -10.81 4.51 11.64
C TYR A 162 -10.96 3.32 10.67
N ILE A 163 -11.40 3.55 9.44
CA ILE A 163 -11.53 2.50 8.40
C ILE A 163 -10.68 2.78 7.16
N CYS A 164 -9.98 3.93 7.14
CA CYS A 164 -9.05 4.32 6.09
C CYS A 164 -7.59 4.02 6.48
N THR A 165 -6.79 3.59 5.51
CA THR A 165 -5.33 3.41 5.67
C THR A 165 -4.62 4.75 5.74
N ASP A 166 -3.70 4.94 6.69
CA ASP A 166 -2.95 6.19 6.87
C ASP A 166 -1.54 6.18 6.27
N CYS A 167 -1.38 6.72 5.07
CA CYS A 167 -0.07 6.82 4.42
C CYS A 167 0.72 8.03 4.95
N ARG A 168 1.85 7.77 5.62
CA ARG A 168 2.84 8.78 6.03
C ARG A 168 4.02 8.91 5.05
N ALA A 169 4.11 8.02 4.06
CA ALA A 169 5.13 8.09 3.01
C ALA A 169 4.82 9.17 1.95
N TYR A 170 3.52 9.41 1.69
CA TYR A 170 3.04 10.41 0.74
C TYR A 170 1.98 11.28 1.42
N THR A 171 2.38 12.47 1.87
CA THR A 171 1.52 13.44 2.56
C THR A 171 1.43 14.73 1.76
N GLU A 172 0.58 15.66 2.16
CA GLU A 172 0.53 16.99 1.54
C GLU A 172 1.71 17.89 1.92
N GLN A 173 2.56 17.51 2.89
CA GLN A 173 3.74 18.27 3.34
C GLN A 173 3.42 19.72 3.77
N THR A 174 2.29 19.91 4.45
CA THR A 174 1.79 21.24 4.84
C THR A 174 1.89 21.52 6.34
N THR A 175 1.88 20.49 7.18
CA THR A 175 1.78 20.63 8.64
C THR A 175 2.70 19.66 9.36
N VAL A 176 3.41 20.18 10.36
CA VAL A 176 4.18 19.39 11.32
C VAL A 176 3.73 19.74 12.74
N ASN A 177 3.70 18.75 13.62
CA ASN A 177 3.38 18.97 15.03
C ASN A 177 4.62 19.40 15.85
N LYS A 178 4.46 19.56 17.16
CA LYS A 178 5.52 19.99 18.08
C LYS A 178 6.67 18.97 18.16
N GLU A 179 6.37 17.68 17.99
CA GLU A 179 7.35 16.60 17.90
C GLU A 179 8.01 16.49 16.52
N ARG A 180 7.75 17.44 15.60
CA ARG A 180 8.26 17.47 14.21
C ARG A 180 7.79 16.28 13.37
N LEU A 181 6.68 15.67 13.73
CA LEU A 181 6.02 14.65 12.92
C LEU A 181 5.11 15.32 11.89
N ASP A 182 5.11 14.80 10.67
CA ASP A 182 4.20 15.25 9.61
C ASP A 182 2.76 14.82 9.90
N THR A 183 1.92 15.79 10.22
CA THR A 183 0.49 15.64 10.51
C THR A 183 -0.40 16.06 9.34
N SER A 184 0.18 16.25 8.16
CA SER A 184 -0.57 16.59 6.95
C SER A 184 -1.47 15.44 6.52
N LYS A 185 -2.55 15.78 5.81
CA LYS A 185 -3.43 14.81 5.16
C LYS A 185 -2.64 13.93 4.17
N PRO A 186 -2.98 12.63 4.02
CA PRO A 186 -2.38 11.80 2.98
C PRO A 186 -2.62 12.36 1.58
N LEU A 187 -1.55 12.40 0.77
CA LEU A 187 -1.55 13.06 -0.53
C LEU A 187 -2.62 12.49 -1.48
N LYS A 188 -2.78 11.17 -1.49
CA LYS A 188 -3.66 10.46 -2.43
C LYS A 188 -5.08 10.26 -1.91
N CYS A 189 -5.51 11.11 -0.97
CA CYS A 189 -6.89 11.19 -0.49
C CYS A 189 -7.59 12.39 -1.13
N GLY A 190 -8.61 12.11 -1.94
CA GLY A 190 -9.48 13.10 -2.57
C GLY A 190 -10.64 13.59 -1.72
N TYR A 191 -10.88 12.97 -0.56
CA TYR A 191 -12.09 13.21 0.23
C TYR A 191 -12.02 14.47 1.09
N ASN A 192 -13.12 15.23 1.16
CA ASN A 192 -13.28 16.37 2.08
C ASN A 192 -14.44 16.10 3.05
N PRO A 193 -14.16 15.88 4.36
CA PRO A 193 -15.21 15.56 5.34
C PRO A 193 -16.13 16.74 5.66
N TYR A 194 -15.72 17.99 5.38
CA TYR A 194 -16.57 19.16 5.63
C TYR A 194 -17.62 19.39 4.54
N THR A 195 -17.44 18.78 3.35
CA THR A 195 -18.39 18.88 2.23
C THR A 195 -19.01 17.54 1.84
N GLY A 196 -18.46 16.42 2.32
CA GLY A 196 -18.85 15.07 1.88
C GLY A 196 -18.40 14.73 0.46
N GLY A 197 -17.57 15.57 -0.16
CA GLY A 197 -17.19 15.47 -1.57
C GLY A 197 -15.90 14.68 -1.81
N TRP A 198 -15.83 13.99 -2.93
CA TRP A 198 -14.60 13.39 -3.47
C TRP A 198 -14.11 14.18 -4.68
N GLU A 199 -12.84 14.53 -4.67
CA GLU A 199 -12.14 15.16 -5.80
C GLU A 199 -10.98 14.29 -6.28
N GLU A 200 -10.60 14.46 -7.55
CA GLU A 200 -9.42 13.80 -8.09
C GLU A 200 -8.15 14.37 -7.44
N TRP A 201 -7.48 13.58 -6.61
CA TRP A 201 -6.30 14.01 -5.86
C TRP A 201 -5.13 14.36 -6.78
N SER A 202 -5.02 13.69 -7.93
CA SER A 202 -3.85 13.82 -8.81
C SER A 202 -3.85 15.13 -9.62
N THR A 203 -5.01 15.75 -9.83
CA THR A 203 -5.18 17.02 -10.56
C THR A 203 -5.46 18.21 -9.65
N ASN A 204 -5.63 17.99 -8.34
CA ASN A 204 -5.93 19.06 -7.39
C ASN A 204 -4.76 20.08 -7.31
N PRO A 205 -5.01 21.38 -7.52
CA PRO A 205 -3.96 22.42 -7.51
C PRO A 205 -3.17 22.52 -6.19
N LEU A 206 -3.83 22.28 -5.06
CA LEU A 206 -3.22 22.39 -3.73
C LEU A 206 -2.20 21.27 -3.47
N LYS A 207 -2.30 20.15 -4.19
CA LYS A 207 -1.44 18.97 -4.04
C LYS A 207 -0.21 18.99 -4.96
N GLN A 208 -0.13 19.92 -5.90
CA GLN A 208 0.91 19.92 -6.95
C GLN A 208 2.33 20.06 -6.39
N LYS A 209 2.52 20.87 -5.34
CA LYS A 209 3.82 21.00 -4.67
C LYS A 209 4.29 19.67 -4.07
N ALA A 210 3.41 18.95 -3.38
CA ALA A 210 3.72 17.64 -2.81
C ALA A 210 3.95 16.58 -3.91
N ILE A 211 3.13 16.59 -4.96
CA ILE A 211 3.32 15.71 -6.15
C ILE A 211 4.72 15.92 -6.75
N GLN A 212 5.17 17.17 -6.88
CA GLN A 212 6.50 17.50 -7.37
C GLN A 212 7.59 17.04 -6.40
N TYR A 213 7.42 17.28 -5.10
CA TYR A 213 8.35 16.84 -4.07
C TYR A 213 8.62 15.33 -4.12
N TYR A 214 7.59 14.52 -4.35
CA TYR A 214 7.73 13.06 -4.46
C TYR A 214 8.05 12.54 -5.88
N GLY A 215 8.25 13.42 -6.86
CA GLY A 215 8.55 13.01 -8.24
C GLY A 215 7.42 12.21 -8.91
N MET A 216 6.15 12.48 -8.57
CA MET A 216 5.00 11.69 -9.02
C MET A 216 4.39 12.13 -10.36
N GLN A 217 4.93 13.14 -11.02
CA GLN A 217 4.35 13.74 -12.23
C GLN A 217 4.16 12.71 -13.35
N ASP A 218 5.19 11.90 -13.64
CA ASP A 218 5.13 10.90 -14.71
C ASP A 218 4.24 9.72 -14.36
N PHE A 219 4.18 9.35 -13.07
CA PHE A 219 3.26 8.34 -12.58
C PHE A 219 1.81 8.77 -12.81
N ILE A 220 1.49 10.03 -12.51
CA ILE A 220 0.16 10.60 -12.68
C ILE A 220 -0.22 10.69 -14.16
N LYS A 221 0.66 11.23 -15.03
CA LYS A 221 0.38 11.33 -16.48
C LYS A 221 -0.01 9.98 -17.09
N LYS A 222 0.78 8.94 -16.81
CA LYS A 222 0.52 7.56 -17.29
C LYS A 222 -0.76 6.95 -16.72
N SER A 223 -1.22 7.41 -15.55
CA SER A 223 -2.49 6.96 -14.97
C SER A 223 -3.69 7.60 -15.66
N ILE A 224 -3.61 8.90 -15.99
CA ILE A 224 -4.68 9.67 -16.64
C ILE A 224 -4.88 9.24 -18.10
N GLU A 225 -3.80 8.99 -18.85
CA GLU A 225 -3.85 8.52 -20.25
C GLU A 225 -4.59 7.18 -20.42
N LYS A 226 -4.70 6.37 -19.36
CA LYS A 226 -5.48 5.12 -19.38
C LYS A 226 -6.98 5.33 -19.19
N PHE A 227 -7.40 6.44 -18.56
CA PHE A 227 -8.82 6.76 -18.36
C PHE A 227 -9.42 7.52 -19.55
N SER A 228 -8.62 8.22 -20.35
CA SER A 228 -9.07 8.94 -21.56
C SER A 228 -9.37 8.03 -22.77
N TYR A 229 -9.17 6.71 -22.67
CA TYR A 229 -9.61 5.73 -23.67
C TYR A 229 -10.95 5.03 -23.34
N HIS A 230 -11.66 5.45 -22.30
CA HIS A 230 -13.06 5.07 -22.11
C HIS A 230 -13.99 6.18 -22.63
N PRO A 231 -14.85 5.91 -23.62
CA PRO A 231 -15.78 6.92 -24.11
C PRO A 231 -16.70 7.33 -22.97
N THR A 232 -16.79 8.65 -22.77
CA THR A 232 -17.79 9.32 -21.96
C THR A 232 -19.16 8.70 -22.23
N ILE A 233 -19.71 7.97 -21.25
CA ILE A 233 -21.14 7.73 -21.21
C ILE A 233 -21.75 9.09 -20.92
N ASN A 234 -22.27 9.73 -21.97
CA ASN A 234 -23.10 10.93 -21.87
C ASN A 234 -24.15 10.69 -20.79
N LYS A 235 -24.08 11.46 -19.70
CA LYS A 235 -25.23 11.68 -18.82
C LYS A 235 -26.23 12.53 -19.60
N GLN A 236 -27.18 11.87 -20.25
CA GLN A 236 -28.49 12.47 -20.52
C GLN A 236 -29.38 12.17 -19.32
N LEU A 237 -29.70 13.21 -18.56
CA LEU A 237 -30.95 13.42 -17.84
C LEU A 237 -31.31 14.89 -18.01
#